data_AF-A0A2T2W553-F1
#
_entry.id   AF-A0A2T2W553-F1
#
_cell.length_a   1.000
_cell.length_b   1.000
_cell.length_c   1.000
_cell.angle_alpha   90.00
_cell.angle_beta   90.00
_cell.angle_gamma   90.00
#
_symmetry.space_group_name_H-M   'P 1'
#
loop_
_entity.id
_entity.type
_entity.pdbx_description
1 polymer ?
#
loop_
_entity_poly.entity_id
_entity_poly.type
_entity_poly.pdbx_seq_one_letter_code
_entity_poly.pdbx_strand_id
1 'polypeptide(L)' 'MTIKELLIQEIDDASDPLLVEVLDFLQFLKTKQAEDKTDILEAREALASVAAEGTVPWEALKAEVGL' A
#
# COMPACT_ATOMS: atom_id res chain seq x y z
N MET A 1 0.78 27.10 13.51
CA MET A 1 0.20 25.80 13.88
C MET A 1 0.71 24.73 12.95
N THR A 2 0.97 23.54 13.48
CA THR A 2 1.26 22.32 12.73
C THR A 2 -0.05 21.67 12.26
N ILE A 3 0.01 20.77 11.28
CA ILE A 3 -1.16 19.98 10.84
C ILE A 3 -1.79 19.19 12.00
N LYS A 4 -0.96 18.71 12.93
CA LYS A 4 -1.43 17.97 14.10
C LYS A 4 -2.24 18.87 15.04
N GLU A 5 -1.81 20.12 15.23
CA GLU A 5 -2.54 21.10 16.06
C GLU A 5 -3.87 21.49 15.42
N LEU A 6 -3.90 21.70 14.11
CA LEU A 6 -5.13 21.97 13.36
C LEU A 6 -6.15 20.82 13.48
N LEU A 7 -5.69 19.57 13.37
CA LEU A 7 -6.55 18.41 13.53
C LEU A 7 -7.13 18.27 14.93
N ILE A 8 -6.34 18.54 15.97
CA ILE A 8 -6.82 18.49 17.36
C ILE A 8 -7.92 19.55 17.56
N GLN A 9 -7.71 20.77 17.06
CA GLN A 9 -8.69 21.84 17.16
C GLN A 9 -10.01 21.48 16.45
N GLU A 10 -9.96 20.88 15.27
CA GLU A 10 -11.15 20.48 14.52
C GLU A 10 -11.93 19.34 15.21
N ILE A 11 -11.21 18.44 15.89
CA ILE A 11 -11.78 17.29 16.59
C ILE A 11 -12.47 17.71 17.91
N ASP A 12 -11.96 18.74 18.60
CA ASP A 12 -12.50 19.18 19.89
C ASP A 12 -13.94 19.71 19.79
N ASP A 13 -14.31 20.33 18.67
CA ASP A 13 -15.65 20.90 18.42
C ASP A 13 -16.56 19.99 17.55
N ALA A 14 -16.06 18.84 17.11
CA ALA A 14 -16.80 17.93 16.24
C ALA A 14 -17.78 17.02 17.02
N SER A 15 -18.83 16.58 16.33
CA SER A 15 -19.81 15.65 16.90
C SER A 15 -19.31 14.20 16.86
N ASP A 16 -19.71 13.39 17.84
CA ASP A 16 -19.35 11.97 17.91
C ASP A 16 -19.58 11.19 16.59
N PRO A 17 -20.70 11.35 15.86
CA PRO A 17 -20.88 10.68 14.57
C PRO A 17 -19.80 11.03 13.54
N LEU A 18 -19.43 12.31 13.45
CA LEU A 18 -18.37 12.76 12.55
C LEU A 18 -16.99 12.22 12.99
N LEU A 19 -16.74 12.21 14.30
CA LEU A 19 -15.50 11.66 14.85
C LEU A 19 -15.34 10.17 14.58
N VAL A 20 -16.44 9.40 14.58
CA VAL A 20 -16.44 7.98 14.21
C VAL A 20 -16.00 7.80 12.75
N GLU A 21 -16.55 8.59 11.83
CA GLU A 21 -16.17 8.53 10.40
C GLU A 21 -14.71 8.94 10.17
N VAL A 22 -14.25 10.00 10.84
CA VAL A 22 -12.85 10.46 10.76
C VAL A 22 -11.89 9.41 11.30
N LEU A 23 -12.26 8.74 12.40
CA LEU A 23 -11.45 7.68 12.98
C LEU A 23 -11.35 6.46 12.06
N ASP A 24 -12.47 6.04 11.47
CA ASP A 24 -12.50 4.96 10.49
C ASP A 24 -11.61 5.27 9.28
N PHE A 25 -11.74 6.48 8.74
CA PHE A 25 -10.92 6.92 7.60
C PHE A 25 -9.42 6.97 7.93
N LEU A 26 -9.04 7.44 9.13
CA LEU A 26 -7.65 7.42 9.58
C LEU A 26 -7.10 6.00 9.75
N GLN A 27 -7.91 5.06 10.22
CA GLN A 27 -7.52 3.65 10.32
C GLN A 27 -7.34 3.03 8.94
N PHE A 28 -8.27 3.28 8.03
CA PHE A 28 -8.16 2.87 6.63
C PHE A 28 -6.86 3.37 5.99
N LEU A 29 -6.54 4.66 6.14
CA LEU A 29 -5.32 5.24 5.57
C LEU A 29 -4.04 4.61 6.15
N LYS A 30 -4.04 4.26 7.43
CA LYS A 30 -2.89 3.57 8.06
C LYS A 30 -2.70 2.18 7.48
N THR A 31 -3.79 1.42 7.35
CA THR A 31 -3.76 0.07 6.76
C THR A 31 -3.27 0.14 5.32
N LYS A 32 -3.85 1.03 4.51
CA LYS A 32 -3.43 1.24 3.13
C LYS A 32 -1.94 1.60 3.00
N GLN A 33 -1.44 2.51 3.84
CA GLN A 33 -0.01 2.85 3.81
C GLN A 33 0.90 1.70 4.22
N ALA A 34 0.42 0.76 5.04
CA ALA A 34 1.16 -0.44 5.39
C ALA A 34 1.18 -1.42 4.20
N GLU A 35 0.03 -1.63 3.56
CA GLU A 35 -0.10 -2.44 2.34
C GLU A 35 0.76 -1.89 1.20
N ASP A 36 0.64 -0.60 0.87
CA ASP A 36 1.43 0.05 -0.19
C ASP A 36 2.95 -0.14 0.04
N LYS A 37 3.40 -0.13 1.29
CA LYS A 37 4.81 -0.39 1.63
C LYS A 37 5.20 -1.84 1.37
N THR A 38 4.34 -2.79 1.75
CA THR A 38 4.54 -4.21 1.50
C THR A 38 4.60 -4.49 0.00
N ASP A 39 3.64 -3.96 -0.78
CA ASP A 39 3.58 -4.13 -2.23
C ASP A 39 4.86 -3.60 -2.92
N ILE A 40 5.36 -2.43 -2.47
CA ILE A 40 6.60 -1.87 -2.99
C ILE A 40 7.81 -2.75 -2.65
N LEU A 41 7.84 -3.36 -1.46
CA LEU A 41 8.92 -4.28 -1.07
C LEU A 41 8.86 -5.56 -1.90
N GLU A 42 7.69 -6.17 -2.04
CA GLU A 42 7.49 -7.37 -2.86
C GLU A 42 7.86 -7.12 -4.33
N ALA A 43 7.45 -5.99 -4.90
CA ALA A 43 7.82 -5.61 -6.27
C ALA A 43 9.35 -5.45 -6.44
N ARG A 44 10.05 -4.94 -5.41
CA ARG A 44 11.52 -4.84 -5.42
C ARG A 44 12.19 -6.19 -5.31
N GLU A 45 11.65 -7.09 -4.49
CA GLU A 45 12.16 -8.46 -4.36
C GLU A 45 11.98 -9.23 -5.67
N ALA A 46 10.82 -9.12 -6.32
CA ALA A 46 10.57 -9.71 -7.64
C ALA A 46 11.51 -9.14 -8.71
N LEU A 47 11.81 -7.84 -8.68
CA LEU A 47 12.80 -7.24 -9.59
C LEU A 47 14.22 -7.76 -9.33
N ALA A 48 14.57 -7.97 -8.06
CA ALA A 48 15.87 -8.50 -7.67
C ALA A 48 16.04 -9.98 -8.06
N SER A 49 14.99 -10.80 -7.93
CA SER A 49 15.04 -12.20 -8.37
C SER A 49 15.20 -12.29 -9.88
N VAL A 50 14.50 -11.46 -10.65
CA VAL A 50 14.72 -11.33 -12.11
C VAL A 50 16.17 -11.00 -12.46
N ALA A 51 16.83 -10.13 -11.68
CA ALA A 51 18.23 -9.79 -11.90
C ALA A 51 19.21 -10.92 -11.53
N ALA A 52 18.86 -11.77 -10.56
CA ALA A 52 19.71 -12.86 -10.08
C ALA A 52 19.52 -14.18 -10.85
N GLU A 53 18.26 -14.54 -11.12
CA GLU A 53 17.84 -15.81 -11.72
C GLU A 53 17.61 -15.68 -13.24
N GLY A 54 17.47 -14.45 -13.74
CA GLY A 54 17.19 -14.16 -15.14
C GLY A 54 15.72 -14.34 -15.51
N THR A 55 15.42 -14.25 -16.81
CA THR A 55 14.08 -14.49 -17.34
C THR A 55 14.14 -15.39 -18.57
N VAL A 56 13.04 -16.10 -18.85
CA VAL A 56 12.87 -16.86 -20.09
C VAL A 56 11.90 -16.15 -21.04
N PRO A 57 12.16 -16.16 -22.36
CA PRO A 57 11.21 -15.62 -23.33
C PRO A 57 9.88 -16.39 -23.33
N TRP A 58 8.77 -15.67 -23.50
CA TRP A 58 7.42 -16.25 -23.49
C TRP A 58 7.22 -17.38 -24.52
N GLU A 59 7.85 -17.28 -25.69
CA GLU A 59 7.81 -18.34 -26.70
C GLU A 59 8.54 -19.61 -26.28
N ALA A 60 9.64 -19.49 -25.51
CA ALA A 60 10.34 -20.64 -24.97
C ALA A 60 9.50 -21.35 -23.90
N LEU A 61 8.84 -20.58 -23.03
CA LEU A 61 7.97 -21.14 -21.99
C LEU A 61 6.77 -21.88 -22.61
N LYS A 62 6.10 -21.30 -23.62
CA LYS A 62 4.97 -21.96 -24.30
C LYS A 62 5.36 -23.29 -24.93
N ALA A 63 6.51 -23.34 -25.59
CA ALA A 63 7.04 -24.57 -26.16
C ALA A 63 7.29 -25.65 -25.10
N GLU A 64 7.74 -25.28 -23.89
CA GLU A 64 7.99 -26.20 -22.79
C GLU A 64 6.70 -26.77 -22.18
N VAL A 65 5.66 -25.95 -22.05
CA VAL A 65 4.37 -26.35 -21.45
C VAL A 65 3.35 -26.90 -22.46
N GLY A 66 3.71 -26.98 -23.74
CA GLY A 66 2.86 -27.53 -24.80
C GLY A 66 1.69 -26.63 -25.21
N LEU A 67 1.86 -25.31 -25.11
CA LEU A 67 0.90 -24.28 -25.55
C LEU A 67 1.28 -23.67 -26.90
#